data_AF-A0A2E4ZPB8-F1
#
_entry.id   AF-A0A2E4ZPB8-F1
#
_cell.length_a   1.000
_cell.length_b   1.000
_cell.length_c   1.000
_cell.angle_alpha   90.00
_cell.angle_beta   90.00
_cell.angle_gamma   90.00
#
_symmetry.space_group_name_H-M   'P 1'
#
loop_
_entity.id
_entity.type
_entity.pdbx_description
1 polymer ?
#
loop_
_entity_poly.entity_id
_entity_poly.type
_entity_poly.pdbx_seq_one_letter_code
_entity_poly.pdbx_strand_id
1 'polypeptide(L)'
;MNQKQILFVAFATCVSLIGCIENELPIPPREPSNAVIRAVSIGSNYSGQVHFDLDLGQEYPNTKDAWCLRFHFDGDSIWMDLNSSRYMRSAPLVLTQSETAFSENEVDAFNWTVNHPEGRTLEQLIENNEVTAIDLGRDPYNPIESLGSCRVQILEKSEEYVTLRSSVLLAESDSEIENNWDTITIFRDLSVSNVHFSLLNNQVVDIEPSTGLWDLYFTQYTTLISQGDDLPAIEYLVSGVLSHAEGVRVMQAESGSWEFWKEAEWPEEDLSSDWDVIGYDWKSYSLEEGAYSINQDLIYCVQTADEREFLLRFLDFYDDDGNAGLFTFETLER
;
A
#
# COMPACT_ATOMS: atom_id res chain seq x y z
N MET A 1 65.75 51.20 37.41
CA MET A 1 65.95 49.74 37.35
C MET A 1 65.35 49.12 38.60
N ASN A 2 64.30 48.31 38.38
CA ASN A 2 63.73 47.20 39.18
C ASN A 2 63.35 47.45 40.66
N GLN A 3 62.07 47.53 41.08
CA GLN A 3 60.94 46.56 41.01
C GLN A 3 61.30 45.25 41.76
N LYS A 4 60.60 44.76 42.79
CA LYS A 4 59.15 44.65 43.05
C LYS A 4 58.85 44.54 44.56
N GLN A 5 57.70 45.05 44.99
CA GLN A 5 56.98 44.64 46.21
C GLN A 5 55.76 43.81 45.79
N ILE A 6 55.47 42.74 46.52
CA ILE A 6 54.30 41.87 46.32
C ILE A 6 53.29 42.19 47.44
N LEU A 7 52.04 42.48 47.04
CA LEU A 7 50.91 42.67 47.94
C LEU A 7 49.83 41.65 47.57
N PHE A 8 49.31 40.95 48.59
CA PHE A 8 48.23 39.97 48.50
C PHE A 8 46.93 40.63 48.96
N VAL A 9 45.89 40.67 48.12
CA VAL A 9 44.51 40.93 48.55
C VAL A 9 43.55 40.08 47.70
N ALA A 10 42.69 39.35 48.42
CA ALA A 10 41.68 38.44 47.91
C ALA A 10 40.55 39.16 47.16
N PHE A 11 40.05 38.55 46.07
CA PHE A 11 38.85 39.00 45.38
C PHE A 11 37.88 37.81 45.26
N ALA A 12 36.69 37.98 45.85
CA ALA A 12 35.56 37.07 45.73
C ALA A 12 34.83 37.37 44.42
N THR A 13 34.81 36.41 43.51
CA THR A 13 34.13 36.53 42.21
C THR A 13 32.73 35.91 42.31
N CYS A 14 31.71 36.75 42.52
CA CYS A 14 30.32 36.39 42.24
C CYS A 14 30.12 36.36 40.72
N VAL A 15 30.00 35.17 40.15
CA VAL A 15 29.62 34.97 38.74
C VAL A 15 28.10 35.03 38.66
N SER A 16 27.57 36.12 38.10
CA SER A 16 26.18 36.22 37.67
C SER A 16 25.98 35.39 36.41
N LEU A 17 25.30 34.26 36.52
CA LEU A 17 24.78 33.49 35.39
C LEU A 17 23.61 34.27 34.77
N ILE A 18 23.89 35.03 33.72
CA ILE A 18 22.85 35.51 32.80
C ILE A 18 22.72 34.41 31.74
N GLY A 19 21.75 33.53 31.92
CA GLY A 19 21.34 32.60 30.88
C GLY A 19 20.74 33.41 29.73
N CYS A 20 21.47 33.52 28.63
CA CYS A 20 20.89 33.90 27.36
C CYS A 20 20.11 32.67 26.87
N ILE A 21 18.79 32.68 27.05
CA ILE A 21 17.94 31.75 26.31
C ILE A 21 18.02 32.24 24.87
N GLU A 22 18.69 31.48 23.99
CA GLU A 22 18.55 31.69 22.55
C GLU A 22 17.07 31.50 22.24
N ASN A 23 16.39 32.60 21.90
CA ASN A 23 15.08 32.50 21.30
C ASN A 23 15.28 31.79 19.97
N GLU A 24 14.72 30.58 19.83
CA GLU A 24 14.68 29.91 18.54
C GLU A 24 14.05 30.87 17.54
N LEU A 25 14.82 31.22 16.50
CA LEU A 25 14.33 32.05 15.43
C LEU A 25 13.22 31.28 14.74
N PRO A 26 12.06 31.90 14.46
CA PRO A 26 11.03 31.26 13.65
C PRO A 26 11.68 30.75 12.36
N ILE A 27 11.55 29.45 12.09
CA ILE A 27 11.94 28.89 10.81
C ILE A 27 11.07 29.64 9.78
N PRO A 28 11.67 30.38 8.83
CA PRO A 28 10.88 31.06 7.83
C PRO A 28 10.03 30.03 7.10
N PRO A 29 8.75 30.31 6.80
CA PRO A 29 7.92 29.40 6.01
C PRO A 29 8.68 29.06 4.73
N ARG A 30 8.71 27.78 4.35
CA ARG A 30 9.27 27.39 3.06
C ARG A 30 8.46 28.13 1.99
N GLU A 31 9.15 28.74 1.04
CA GLU A 31 8.47 29.23 -0.16
C GLU A 31 7.91 28.00 -0.90
N PRO A 32 6.63 28.00 -1.34
CA PRO A 32 6.08 26.88 -2.07
C PRO A 32 6.99 26.52 -3.25
N SER A 33 7.27 25.23 -3.42
CA SER A 33 8.06 24.78 -4.58
C SER A 33 7.34 25.11 -5.88
N ASN A 34 7.99 25.06 -7.05
CA ASN A 34 7.23 25.03 -8.29
C ASN A 34 6.62 23.65 -8.45
N ALA A 35 5.39 23.58 -8.94
CA ALA A 35 4.76 22.31 -9.25
C ALA A 35 5.62 21.49 -10.24
N VAL A 36 5.74 20.20 -9.97
CA VAL A 36 6.56 19.24 -10.70
C VAL A 36 5.64 18.26 -11.40
N ILE A 37 5.81 18.09 -12.71
CA ILE A 37 5.14 17.03 -13.47
C ILE A 37 5.98 15.76 -13.38
N ARG A 38 5.32 14.66 -13.03
CA ARG A 38 5.90 13.33 -12.86
C ARG A 38 5.09 12.33 -13.70
N ALA A 39 5.74 11.23 -14.08
CA ALA A 39 5.09 10.16 -14.82
C ALA A 39 5.57 8.81 -14.28
N VAL A 40 4.64 7.92 -13.92
CA VAL A 40 4.93 6.57 -13.41
C VAL A 40 4.22 5.56 -14.30
N SER A 41 4.92 4.52 -14.76
CA SER A 41 4.35 3.50 -15.63
C SER A 41 4.19 2.16 -14.92
N ILE A 42 3.02 1.53 -15.06
CA ILE A 42 2.77 0.13 -14.68
C ILE A 42 2.75 -0.82 -15.89
N GLY A 43 3.10 -0.30 -17.07
CA GLY A 43 3.01 -0.99 -18.35
C GLY A 43 1.59 -1.08 -18.90
N SER A 44 1.48 -1.20 -20.23
CA SER A 44 0.20 -1.20 -20.95
C SER A 44 -0.64 -2.46 -20.79
N ASN A 45 -0.04 -3.52 -20.27
CA ASN A 45 -0.72 -4.73 -19.83
C ASN A 45 -1.07 -4.70 -18.33
N TYR A 46 -0.78 -3.60 -17.63
CA TYR A 46 -0.99 -3.45 -16.18
C TYR A 46 -0.35 -4.58 -15.35
N SER A 47 0.84 -5.02 -15.76
CA SER A 47 1.58 -6.08 -15.06
C SER A 47 2.53 -5.56 -13.97
N GLY A 48 2.90 -4.28 -14.02
CA GLY A 48 3.75 -3.64 -13.03
C GLY A 48 2.97 -3.13 -11.82
N GLN A 49 3.70 -2.93 -10.72
CA GLN A 49 3.29 -2.12 -9.59
C GLN A 49 4.50 -1.28 -9.17
N VAL A 50 4.28 -0.08 -8.66
CA VAL A 50 5.37 0.87 -8.37
C VAL A 50 5.12 1.56 -7.05
N HIS A 51 6.02 1.36 -6.09
CA HIS A 51 6.11 2.24 -4.93
C HIS A 51 6.85 3.52 -5.33
N PHE A 52 6.35 4.66 -4.90
CA PHE A 52 6.79 5.97 -5.35
C PHE A 52 7.02 6.92 -4.17
N ASP A 53 8.18 7.56 -4.16
CA ASP A 53 8.58 8.62 -3.22
C ASP A 53 8.18 9.99 -3.78
N LEU A 54 7.29 10.71 -3.09
CA LEU A 54 6.81 12.03 -3.53
C LEU A 54 7.88 13.13 -3.44
N ASP A 55 8.81 13.02 -2.49
CA ASP A 55 9.90 13.95 -2.32
C ASP A 55 10.90 13.83 -3.47
N LEU A 56 11.62 12.70 -3.49
CA LEU A 56 12.74 12.54 -4.42
C LEU A 56 12.27 12.15 -5.83
N GLY A 57 11.02 11.71 -5.97
CA GLY A 57 10.51 11.14 -7.21
C GLY A 57 11.10 9.77 -7.53
N GLN A 58 11.54 9.04 -6.51
CA GLN A 58 12.17 7.75 -6.68
C GLN A 58 11.09 6.68 -6.91
N GLU A 59 11.31 5.86 -7.94
CA GLU A 59 10.44 4.72 -8.28
C GLU A 59 11.09 3.41 -7.81
N TYR A 60 10.27 2.51 -7.27
CA TYR A 60 10.63 1.15 -6.89
C TYR A 60 9.64 0.17 -7.54
N PRO A 61 9.91 -0.24 -8.80
CA PRO A 61 9.02 -1.09 -9.56
C PRO A 61 9.14 -2.57 -9.15
N ASN A 62 8.01 -3.27 -9.20
CA ASN A 62 7.92 -4.73 -9.10
C ASN A 62 6.86 -5.26 -10.11
N THR A 63 6.68 -6.58 -10.15
CA THR A 63 5.66 -7.21 -10.98
C THR A 63 4.57 -7.83 -10.11
N LYS A 64 3.34 -7.84 -10.62
CA LYS A 64 2.21 -8.35 -9.84
C LYS A 64 2.22 -9.85 -9.59
N ASP A 65 3.05 -10.63 -10.28
CA ASP A 65 3.28 -12.05 -9.99
C ASP A 65 4.38 -12.31 -8.95
N ALA A 66 5.11 -11.28 -8.51
CA ALA A 66 6.20 -11.44 -7.54
C ALA A 66 5.71 -11.94 -6.17
N TRP A 67 4.49 -11.58 -5.76
CA TRP A 67 3.95 -11.87 -4.44
C TRP A 67 2.46 -12.25 -4.50
N CYS A 68 2.01 -12.96 -3.45
CA CYS A 68 0.64 -13.44 -3.31
C CYS A 68 -0.02 -12.93 -2.04
N LEU A 69 0.73 -12.98 -0.93
CA LEU A 69 0.29 -12.57 0.39
C LEU A 69 1.23 -11.48 0.89
N ARG A 70 0.70 -10.55 1.69
CA ARG A 70 1.52 -9.67 2.51
C ARG A 70 1.02 -9.70 3.95
N PHE A 71 1.95 -9.58 4.88
CA PHE A 71 1.69 -9.64 6.31
C PHE A 71 2.08 -8.32 6.97
N HIS A 72 1.13 -7.74 7.70
CA HIS A 72 1.37 -6.58 8.55
C HIS A 72 1.31 -6.98 10.02
N PHE A 73 2.33 -6.62 10.79
CA PHE A 73 2.49 -6.98 12.19
C PHE A 73 2.31 -5.75 13.09
N ASP A 74 1.26 -5.74 13.91
CA ASP A 74 1.06 -4.78 15.00
C ASP A 74 0.86 -5.53 16.33
N GLY A 75 1.98 -5.85 16.98
CA GLY A 75 1.98 -6.76 18.13
C GLY A 75 1.41 -8.13 17.75
N ASP A 76 0.47 -8.64 18.56
CA ASP A 76 -0.21 -9.93 18.31
C ASP A 76 -1.31 -9.86 17.23
N SER A 77 -1.65 -8.65 16.78
CA SER A 77 -2.58 -8.44 15.67
C SER A 77 -1.80 -8.49 14.36
N ILE A 78 -2.14 -9.46 13.51
CA ILE A 78 -1.47 -9.68 12.23
C ILE A 78 -2.52 -9.75 11.16
N TRP A 79 -2.35 -8.96 10.10
CA TRP A 79 -3.23 -8.96 8.94
C TRP A 79 -2.54 -9.68 7.78
N MET A 80 -3.31 -10.48 7.05
CA MET A 80 -2.88 -11.12 5.82
C MET A 80 -3.75 -10.60 4.67
N ASP A 81 -3.14 -9.82 3.77
CA ASP A 81 -3.81 -9.36 2.55
C ASP A 81 -3.37 -10.20 1.35
N LEU A 82 -4.28 -10.36 0.40
CA LEU A 82 -4.03 -10.92 -0.91
C LEU A 82 -3.53 -9.86 -1.88
N ASN A 83 -2.79 -10.29 -2.90
CA ASN A 83 -2.47 -9.43 -4.03
C ASN A 83 -3.69 -9.22 -4.93
N SER A 84 -4.50 -8.21 -4.60
CA SER A 84 -5.73 -7.86 -5.31
C SER A 84 -5.51 -7.50 -6.79
N SER A 85 -4.30 -7.07 -7.18
CA SER A 85 -3.96 -6.73 -8.58
C SER A 85 -4.07 -7.90 -9.57
N ARG A 86 -4.08 -9.14 -9.05
CA ARG A 86 -4.27 -10.37 -9.84
C ARG A 86 -5.67 -10.94 -9.75
N TYR A 87 -6.63 -10.20 -9.17
CA TYR A 87 -7.98 -10.71 -8.93
C TYR A 87 -7.99 -11.96 -8.02
N MET A 88 -7.09 -11.97 -7.04
CA MET A 88 -7.05 -13.01 -6.01
C MET A 88 -8.28 -12.92 -5.12
N ARG A 89 -8.75 -14.09 -4.65
CA ARG A 89 -9.92 -14.22 -3.77
C ARG A 89 -9.62 -15.20 -2.65
N SER A 90 -10.31 -15.05 -1.54
CA SER A 90 -10.26 -15.98 -0.40
C SER A 90 -11.64 -16.49 -0.03
N ALA A 91 -11.70 -17.68 0.55
CA ALA A 91 -12.89 -18.19 1.21
C ALA A 91 -12.50 -18.93 2.50
N PRO A 92 -13.17 -18.65 3.63
CA PRO A 92 -12.88 -19.35 4.88
C PRO A 92 -13.26 -20.82 4.78
N LEU A 93 -12.42 -21.69 5.34
CA LEU A 93 -12.67 -23.12 5.49
C LEU A 93 -12.76 -23.47 6.98
N VAL A 94 -13.52 -24.51 7.31
CA VAL A 94 -13.47 -25.07 8.66
C VAL A 94 -12.22 -25.95 8.82
N LEU A 95 -11.64 -26.01 10.01
CA LEU A 95 -10.40 -26.75 10.26
C LEU A 95 -10.45 -28.22 9.79
N THR A 96 -11.60 -28.89 9.92
CA THR A 96 -11.77 -30.29 9.46
C THR A 96 -11.64 -30.44 7.94
N GLN A 97 -11.84 -29.36 7.18
CA GLN A 97 -11.67 -29.34 5.73
C GLN A 97 -10.21 -29.14 5.30
N SER A 98 -9.29 -28.83 6.22
CA SER A 98 -7.87 -28.70 5.87
C SER A 98 -7.32 -29.99 5.27
N GLU A 99 -7.77 -31.16 5.72
CA GLU A 99 -7.25 -32.45 5.25
C GLU A 99 -8.12 -33.09 4.15
N THR A 100 -9.09 -32.35 3.58
CA THR A 100 -10.02 -32.87 2.56
C THR A 100 -9.69 -32.34 1.16
N ALA A 101 -9.79 -33.20 0.16
CA ALA A 101 -9.82 -32.78 -1.24
C ALA A 101 -11.16 -32.12 -1.57
N PHE A 102 -11.13 -31.14 -2.46
CA PHE A 102 -12.33 -30.55 -3.04
C PHE A 102 -12.39 -30.84 -4.53
N SER A 103 -13.60 -31.15 -5.00
CA SER A 103 -13.93 -31.14 -6.42
C SER A 103 -14.10 -29.72 -6.95
N GLU A 104 -13.97 -29.52 -8.27
CA GLU A 104 -14.18 -28.22 -8.91
C GLU A 104 -15.54 -27.60 -8.53
N ASN A 105 -16.62 -28.40 -8.57
CA ASN A 105 -17.95 -27.94 -8.20
C ASN A 105 -18.08 -27.47 -6.74
N GLU A 106 -17.30 -28.05 -5.83
CA GLU A 106 -17.29 -27.61 -4.42
C GLU A 106 -16.56 -26.28 -4.28
N VAL A 107 -15.41 -26.14 -4.96
CA VAL A 107 -14.62 -24.90 -4.97
C VAL A 107 -15.38 -23.74 -5.63
N ASP A 108 -16.09 -24.01 -6.72
CA ASP A 108 -16.95 -23.03 -7.41
C ASP A 108 -18.12 -22.55 -6.54
N ALA A 109 -18.54 -23.38 -5.57
CA ALA A 109 -19.63 -23.06 -4.65
C ALA A 109 -19.15 -22.31 -3.38
N PHE A 110 -17.85 -22.08 -3.21
CA PHE A 110 -17.34 -21.31 -2.08
C PHE A 110 -17.80 -19.86 -2.14
N ASN A 111 -18.01 -19.27 -0.95
CA ASN A 111 -18.31 -17.86 -0.82
C ASN A 111 -17.01 -17.05 -0.90
N TRP A 112 -16.50 -16.89 -2.12
CA TRP A 112 -15.29 -16.12 -2.41
C TRP A 112 -15.49 -14.64 -2.10
N THR A 113 -14.46 -14.04 -1.49
CA THR A 113 -14.38 -12.60 -1.21
C THR A 113 -13.04 -12.05 -1.68
N VAL A 114 -12.99 -10.73 -1.87
CA VAL A 114 -11.79 -9.97 -2.21
C VAL A 114 -11.44 -9.04 -1.05
N ASN A 115 -10.18 -8.64 -0.93
CA ASN A 115 -9.84 -7.56 0.00
C ASN A 115 -10.35 -6.23 -0.54
N HIS A 116 -10.93 -5.43 0.35
CA HIS A 116 -11.33 -4.07 0.06
C HIS A 116 -10.09 -3.18 -0.13
N PRO A 117 -10.09 -2.29 -1.13
CA PRO A 117 -8.96 -1.41 -1.37
C PRO A 117 -8.80 -0.30 -0.33
N GLU A 118 -9.84 -0.01 0.45
CA GLU A 118 -9.87 1.01 1.51
C GLU A 118 -8.88 0.76 2.64
N GLY A 119 -8.56 -0.50 2.95
CA GLY A 119 -7.66 -0.77 4.07
C GLY A 119 -7.68 -2.17 4.66
N ARG A 120 -7.02 -2.28 5.81
CA ARG A 120 -7.08 -3.44 6.69
C ARG A 120 -8.38 -3.41 7.49
N THR A 121 -9.13 -4.49 7.42
CA THR A 121 -10.35 -4.72 8.21
C THR A 121 -10.14 -5.91 9.16
N LEU A 122 -11.14 -6.20 9.99
CA LEU A 122 -11.11 -7.38 10.86
C LEU A 122 -11.19 -8.70 10.07
N GLU A 123 -11.60 -8.68 8.80
CA GLU A 123 -11.70 -9.88 7.96
C GLU A 123 -10.33 -10.40 7.51
N GLN A 124 -9.31 -9.55 7.55
CA GLN A 124 -7.92 -9.90 7.21
C GLN A 124 -7.10 -10.31 8.44
N LEU A 125 -7.63 -10.19 9.66
CA LEU A 125 -6.93 -10.61 10.87
C LEU A 125 -6.81 -12.13 10.91
N ILE A 126 -5.57 -12.62 11.00
CA ILE A 126 -5.32 -14.05 11.06
C ILE A 126 -5.34 -14.58 12.49
N GLU A 127 -5.86 -15.80 12.63
CA GLU A 127 -5.88 -16.54 13.89
C GLU A 127 -5.25 -17.93 13.79
N ASN A 128 -4.77 -18.45 14.93
CA ASN A 128 -4.19 -19.79 14.98
C ASN A 128 -5.24 -20.86 14.60
N ASN A 129 -4.84 -21.78 13.73
CA ASN A 129 -5.67 -22.82 13.13
C ASN A 129 -6.74 -22.32 12.15
N GLU A 130 -6.70 -21.05 11.76
CA GLU A 130 -7.50 -20.57 10.64
C GLU A 130 -7.07 -21.27 9.35
N VAL A 131 -8.06 -21.65 8.53
CA VAL A 131 -7.84 -22.30 7.25
C VAL A 131 -8.59 -21.52 6.18
N THR A 132 -7.90 -21.18 5.10
CA THR A 132 -8.43 -20.31 4.05
C THR A 132 -8.12 -20.92 2.70
N ALA A 133 -9.15 -21.07 1.88
CA ALA A 133 -9.00 -21.33 0.45
C ALA A 133 -8.61 -20.02 -0.25
N ILE A 134 -7.66 -20.08 -1.16
CA ILE A 134 -7.14 -18.92 -1.90
C ILE A 134 -7.11 -19.24 -3.39
N ASP A 135 -7.81 -18.44 -4.18
CA ASP A 135 -7.64 -18.33 -5.63
C ASP A 135 -6.42 -17.45 -5.89
N LEU A 136 -5.40 -18.00 -6.55
CA LEU A 136 -4.13 -17.32 -6.84
C LEU A 136 -4.27 -16.27 -7.95
N GLY A 137 -5.46 -16.13 -8.52
CA GLY A 137 -5.81 -15.04 -9.42
C GLY A 137 -5.52 -15.40 -10.88
N ARG A 138 -5.19 -14.37 -11.67
CA ARG A 138 -4.95 -14.49 -13.11
C ARG A 138 -3.51 -14.19 -13.48
N ASP A 139 -3.05 -14.83 -14.55
CA ASP A 139 -1.72 -14.59 -15.11
C ASP A 139 -1.63 -13.13 -15.63
N PRO A 140 -0.58 -12.36 -15.25
CA PRO A 140 -0.42 -10.97 -15.67
C PRO A 140 -0.30 -10.74 -17.19
N TYR A 141 0.18 -11.75 -17.91
CA TYR A 141 0.46 -11.73 -19.34
C TYR A 141 -0.63 -12.46 -20.14
N ASN A 142 -1.42 -13.30 -19.48
CA ASN A 142 -2.62 -13.92 -20.04
C ASN A 142 -3.78 -13.91 -19.03
N PRO A 143 -4.54 -12.80 -18.91
CA PRO A 143 -5.56 -12.63 -17.86
C PRO A 143 -6.73 -13.64 -17.90
N ILE A 144 -6.82 -14.46 -18.95
CA ILE A 144 -7.81 -15.56 -19.05
C ILE A 144 -7.33 -16.79 -18.26
N GLU A 145 -6.03 -16.99 -18.13
CA GLU A 145 -5.44 -18.14 -17.44
C GLU A 145 -5.46 -17.94 -15.93
N SER A 146 -5.85 -18.99 -15.22
CA SER A 146 -5.78 -19.04 -13.77
C SER A 146 -4.38 -19.45 -13.30
N LEU A 147 -3.92 -18.86 -12.20
CA LEU A 147 -2.70 -19.29 -11.51
C LEU A 147 -2.95 -20.44 -10.53
N GLY A 148 -4.16 -20.99 -10.52
CA GLY A 148 -4.56 -22.10 -9.66
C GLY A 148 -5.12 -21.65 -8.32
N SER A 149 -5.36 -22.61 -7.43
CA SER A 149 -5.86 -22.36 -6.09
C SER A 149 -5.17 -23.24 -5.07
N CYS A 150 -5.07 -22.73 -3.84
CA CYS A 150 -4.44 -23.41 -2.73
C CYS A 150 -5.29 -23.25 -1.46
N ARG A 151 -4.98 -24.05 -0.45
CA ARG A 151 -5.43 -23.85 0.92
C ARG A 151 -4.23 -23.48 1.78
N VAL A 152 -4.43 -22.52 2.68
CA VAL A 152 -3.44 -22.09 3.66
C VAL A 152 -4.02 -22.32 5.04
N GLN A 153 -3.22 -22.85 5.96
CA GLN A 153 -3.53 -22.90 7.38
C GLN A 153 -2.48 -22.15 8.17
N ILE A 154 -2.92 -21.26 9.06
CA ILE A 154 -2.08 -20.62 10.06
C ILE A 154 -1.86 -21.60 11.20
N LEU A 155 -0.61 -22.01 11.42
CA LEU A 155 -0.25 -22.96 12.49
C LEU A 155 0.04 -22.22 13.79
N GLU A 156 0.80 -21.14 13.70
CA GLU A 156 1.24 -20.35 14.84
C GLU A 156 1.49 -18.91 14.40
N LYS A 157 1.12 -17.95 15.25
CA LYS A 157 1.43 -16.53 15.08
C LYS A 157 1.98 -15.93 16.37
N SER A 158 2.87 -14.96 16.21
CA SER A 158 3.39 -14.09 17.28
C SER A 158 3.74 -12.72 16.70
N GLU A 159 4.05 -11.75 17.56
CA GLU A 159 4.52 -10.43 17.14
C GLU A 159 5.80 -10.42 16.27
N GLU A 160 6.53 -11.54 16.21
CA GLU A 160 7.77 -11.68 15.43
C GLU A 160 7.63 -12.55 14.18
N TYR A 161 6.60 -13.40 14.09
CA TYR A 161 6.48 -14.34 12.97
C TYR A 161 5.08 -14.92 12.79
N VAL A 162 4.83 -15.44 11.58
CA VAL A 162 3.71 -16.30 11.24
C VAL A 162 4.26 -17.61 10.67
N THR A 163 3.88 -18.74 11.23
CA THR A 163 4.10 -20.05 10.63
C THR A 163 2.80 -20.51 9.98
N LEU A 164 2.84 -20.74 8.67
CA LEU A 164 1.73 -21.26 7.90
C LEU A 164 2.13 -22.54 7.17
N ARG A 165 1.13 -23.31 6.77
CA ARG A 165 1.30 -24.38 5.80
C ARG A 165 0.35 -24.22 4.62
N SER A 166 0.79 -24.59 3.43
CA SER A 166 -0.01 -24.52 2.21
C SER A 166 -0.01 -25.85 1.46
N SER A 167 -1.12 -26.13 0.78
CA SER A 167 -1.26 -27.29 -0.13
C SER A 167 -2.22 -26.92 -1.26
N VAL A 168 -2.20 -27.72 -2.33
CA VAL A 168 -3.18 -27.60 -3.42
C VAL A 168 -4.62 -27.71 -2.89
N LEU A 169 -5.52 -26.90 -3.44
CA LEU A 169 -6.94 -26.93 -3.05
C LEU A 169 -7.72 -28.01 -3.81
N LEU A 170 -7.47 -28.09 -5.12
CA LEU A 170 -8.11 -29.03 -6.05
C LEU A 170 -7.25 -30.28 -6.22
N ALA A 171 -7.88 -31.45 -6.25
CA ALA A 171 -7.23 -32.69 -6.66
C ALA A 171 -7.52 -32.97 -8.15
N GLU A 172 -6.50 -33.19 -8.97
CA GLU A 172 -6.71 -33.62 -10.37
C GLU A 172 -7.24 -35.07 -10.46
N SER A 173 -7.20 -35.84 -9.37
CA SER A 173 -7.88 -37.14 -9.24
C SER A 173 -8.18 -37.50 -7.78
N ASP A 174 -9.21 -38.33 -7.54
CA ASP A 174 -9.63 -38.84 -6.22
C ASP A 174 -8.52 -39.56 -5.43
N SER A 175 -7.40 -39.91 -6.08
CA SER A 175 -6.30 -40.71 -5.50
C SER A 175 -5.00 -39.94 -5.24
N GLU A 176 -4.90 -38.66 -5.60
CA GLU A 176 -3.63 -37.90 -5.55
C GLU A 176 -3.77 -36.52 -4.89
N ILE A 177 -4.42 -36.42 -3.74
CA ILE A 177 -3.90 -35.50 -2.73
C ILE A 177 -2.97 -36.31 -1.84
N GLU A 178 -1.69 -36.38 -2.20
CA GLU A 178 -0.71 -36.40 -1.13
C GLU A 178 -0.96 -35.12 -0.34
N ASN A 179 -1.31 -35.24 0.95
CA ASN A 179 -1.34 -34.10 1.88
C ASN A 179 0.08 -33.57 2.10
N ASN A 180 0.77 -33.21 1.00
CA ASN A 180 2.05 -32.55 0.96
C ASN A 180 1.79 -31.09 1.30
N TRP A 181 1.77 -30.87 2.60
CA TRP A 181 1.81 -29.54 3.16
C TRP A 181 3.24 -29.02 3.12
N ASP A 182 3.45 -27.93 2.40
CA ASP A 182 4.64 -27.11 2.58
C ASP A 182 4.44 -26.22 3.78
N THR A 183 5.41 -26.21 4.70
CA THR A 183 5.36 -25.37 5.92
C THR A 183 6.45 -24.31 5.84
N ILE A 184 6.09 -23.07 6.13
CA ILE A 184 7.00 -21.93 6.11
C ILE A 184 6.74 -21.02 7.30
N THR A 185 7.82 -20.45 7.83
CA THR A 185 7.79 -19.40 8.84
C THR A 185 8.22 -18.09 8.19
N ILE A 186 7.34 -17.09 8.26
CA ILE A 186 7.54 -15.73 7.76
C ILE A 186 7.83 -14.87 8.96
N PHE A 187 9.03 -14.30 9.02
CA PHE A 187 9.44 -13.42 10.10
C PHE A 187 9.05 -11.97 9.79
N ARG A 188 8.67 -11.23 10.83
CA ARG A 188 8.51 -9.78 10.78
C ARG A 188 9.84 -9.14 10.37
N ASP A 189 9.76 -8.15 9.49
CA ASP A 189 10.85 -7.26 9.16
C ASP A 189 10.46 -5.85 9.61
N LEU A 190 11.27 -5.26 10.50
CA LEU A 190 11.02 -3.92 11.05
C LEU A 190 11.41 -2.80 10.07
N SER A 191 12.04 -3.14 8.95
CA SER A 191 12.43 -2.15 7.94
C SER A 191 11.33 -1.83 6.95
N VAL A 192 10.26 -2.64 6.85
CA VAL A 192 9.15 -2.47 5.92
C VAL A 192 7.81 -2.49 6.66
N SER A 193 6.77 -1.93 6.06
CA SER A 193 5.41 -1.95 6.62
C SER A 193 4.72 -3.29 6.39
N ASN A 194 5.03 -3.99 5.29
CA ASN A 194 4.50 -5.33 5.01
C ASN A 194 5.58 -6.31 4.53
N VAL A 195 5.58 -7.50 5.12
CA VAL A 195 6.40 -8.61 4.66
C VAL A 195 5.66 -9.35 3.56
N HIS A 196 6.27 -9.44 2.38
CA HIS A 196 5.64 -10.03 1.20
C HIS A 196 6.04 -11.49 1.01
N PHE A 197 5.09 -12.32 0.60
CA PHE A 197 5.27 -13.76 0.42
C PHE A 197 4.67 -14.24 -0.90
N SER A 198 5.44 -15.06 -1.62
CA SER A 198 5.03 -15.69 -2.87
C SER A 198 4.61 -17.13 -2.61
N LEU A 199 3.31 -17.42 -2.67
CA LEU A 199 2.78 -18.79 -2.65
C LEU A 199 3.22 -19.58 -3.90
N LEU A 200 3.40 -18.91 -5.03
CA LEU A 200 3.84 -19.54 -6.28
C LEU A 200 5.25 -20.12 -6.19
N ASN A 201 6.14 -19.44 -5.45
CA ASN A 201 7.55 -19.81 -5.33
C ASN A 201 7.92 -20.28 -3.92
N ASN A 202 6.95 -20.35 -3.01
CA ASN A 202 7.12 -20.69 -1.59
C ASN A 202 8.28 -19.93 -0.91
N GLN A 203 8.33 -18.60 -1.07
CA GLN A 203 9.41 -17.76 -0.53
C GLN A 203 8.94 -16.36 -0.12
N VAL A 204 9.57 -15.81 0.91
CA VAL A 204 9.49 -14.37 1.25
C VAL A 204 10.20 -13.59 0.16
N VAL A 205 9.62 -12.46 -0.26
CA VAL A 205 10.16 -11.61 -1.33
C VAL A 205 10.39 -10.19 -0.83
N ASP A 206 11.50 -9.60 -1.26
CA ASP A 206 11.92 -8.25 -0.90
C ASP A 206 11.52 -7.28 -2.04
N ILE A 207 10.34 -6.67 -1.89
CA ILE A 207 9.71 -5.83 -2.94
C ILE A 207 9.12 -4.52 -2.41
N GLU A 208 8.95 -4.39 -1.10
CA GLU A 208 8.50 -3.13 -0.48
C GLU A 208 9.76 -2.36 -0.06
N PRO A 209 9.93 -1.10 -0.48
CA PRO A 209 11.04 -0.28 0.00
C PRO A 209 10.93 -0.06 1.50
N SER A 210 12.04 0.25 2.15
CA SER A 210 12.02 0.51 3.59
C SER A 210 11.03 1.61 3.96
N THR A 211 10.38 1.49 5.11
CA THR A 211 9.43 2.49 5.63
C THR A 211 10.06 3.89 5.62
N GLY A 212 9.32 4.87 5.13
CA GLY A 212 9.79 6.25 4.94
C GLY A 212 10.54 6.51 3.62
N LEU A 213 10.73 5.51 2.75
CA LEU A 213 11.32 5.70 1.42
C LEU A 213 10.29 5.77 0.29
N TRP A 214 9.00 5.67 0.58
CA TRP A 214 7.92 5.72 -0.41
C TRP A 214 6.60 6.14 0.24
N ASP A 215 5.70 6.72 -0.54
CA ASP A 215 4.43 7.29 -0.07
C ASP A 215 3.21 6.73 -0.82
N LEU A 216 3.34 6.57 -2.14
CA LEU A 216 2.24 6.18 -3.03
C LEU A 216 2.54 4.85 -3.73
N TYR A 217 1.49 4.08 -4.00
CA TYR A 217 1.56 2.80 -4.67
C TYR A 217 0.69 2.76 -5.93
N PHE A 218 1.34 2.81 -7.09
CA PHE A 218 0.70 2.76 -8.40
C PHE A 218 0.51 1.30 -8.82
N THR A 219 -0.74 0.86 -8.99
CA THR A 219 -1.04 -0.55 -9.26
C THR A 219 -2.41 -0.73 -9.91
N GLN A 220 -2.66 -1.93 -10.43
CA GLN A 220 -4.01 -2.46 -10.56
C GLN A 220 -4.48 -3.04 -9.21
N TYR A 221 -5.77 -3.03 -8.91
CA TYR A 221 -6.36 -3.70 -7.75
C TYR A 221 -7.83 -4.03 -7.99
N THR A 222 -8.36 -5.00 -7.26
CA THR A 222 -9.79 -5.30 -7.28
C THR A 222 -10.54 -4.35 -6.35
N THR A 223 -11.65 -3.81 -6.84
CA THR A 223 -12.64 -3.06 -6.04
C THR A 223 -14.05 -3.64 -6.26
N LEU A 224 -15.01 -3.21 -5.45
CA LEU A 224 -16.42 -3.57 -5.59
C LEU A 224 -17.19 -2.39 -6.18
N ILE A 225 -17.71 -2.54 -7.39
CA ILE A 225 -18.52 -1.52 -8.06
C ILE A 225 -20.00 -1.77 -7.78
N SER A 226 -20.67 -0.78 -7.18
CA SER A 226 -22.12 -0.81 -6.98
C SER A 226 -22.85 -0.80 -8.33
N GLN A 227 -23.87 -1.65 -8.46
CA GLN A 227 -24.74 -1.70 -9.65
C GLN A 227 -26.10 -1.05 -9.40
N GLY A 228 -26.21 -0.23 -8.34
CA GLY A 228 -27.45 0.37 -7.86
C GLY A 228 -27.92 -0.25 -6.54
N ASP A 229 -28.87 0.42 -5.88
CA ASP A 229 -29.21 0.22 -4.47
C ASP A 229 -29.63 -1.21 -4.07
N ASP A 230 -30.08 -2.04 -5.02
CA ASP A 230 -30.62 -3.38 -4.77
C ASP A 230 -29.82 -4.54 -5.41
N LEU A 231 -28.68 -4.25 -6.07
CA LEU A 231 -27.87 -5.28 -6.71
C LEU A 231 -26.56 -5.50 -5.96
N PRO A 232 -26.07 -6.76 -5.85
CA PRO A 232 -24.76 -7.00 -5.29
C PRO A 232 -23.71 -6.24 -6.11
N ALA A 233 -22.76 -5.65 -5.39
CA ALA A 233 -21.60 -5.06 -6.02
C ALA A 233 -20.81 -6.12 -6.79
N ILE A 234 -20.19 -5.71 -7.88
CA ILE A 234 -19.36 -6.60 -8.71
C ILE A 234 -17.89 -6.31 -8.44
N GLU A 235 -17.13 -7.38 -8.29
CA GLU A 235 -15.68 -7.33 -8.31
C GLU A 235 -15.19 -6.82 -9.68
N TYR A 236 -14.28 -5.85 -9.67
CA TYR A 236 -13.74 -5.27 -10.90
C TYR A 236 -12.29 -4.85 -10.71
N LEU A 237 -11.44 -5.14 -11.70
CA LEU A 237 -10.06 -4.66 -11.72
C LEU A 237 -10.00 -3.23 -12.22
N VAL A 238 -9.45 -2.35 -11.39
CA VAL A 238 -9.19 -0.95 -11.72
C VAL A 238 -7.70 -0.66 -11.58
N SER A 239 -7.18 0.26 -12.38
CA SER A 239 -5.82 0.80 -12.18
C SER A 239 -5.93 2.11 -11.44
N GLY A 240 -5.12 2.33 -10.40
CA GLY A 240 -5.23 3.49 -9.54
C GLY A 240 -3.98 3.69 -8.68
N VAL A 241 -4.13 4.53 -7.66
CA VAL A 241 -3.05 4.82 -6.70
C VAL A 241 -3.58 4.57 -5.29
N LEU A 242 -2.86 3.73 -4.55
CA LEU A 242 -3.12 3.50 -3.12
C LEU A 242 -2.09 4.24 -2.28
N SER A 243 -2.45 4.63 -1.07
CA SER A 243 -1.65 5.46 -0.14
C SER A 243 -1.44 4.73 1.19
N HIS A 244 -1.00 3.48 1.12
CA HIS A 244 -0.91 2.59 2.28
C HIS A 244 0.50 2.50 2.90
N ALA A 245 1.38 3.45 2.60
CA ALA A 245 2.63 3.61 3.34
C ALA A 245 2.31 4.04 4.79
N GLU A 246 3.06 3.51 5.76
CA GLU A 246 2.85 3.82 7.17
C GLU A 246 2.92 5.34 7.42
N GLY A 247 1.91 5.90 8.08
CA GLY A 247 1.90 7.33 8.45
C GLY A 247 1.48 8.28 7.33
N VAL A 248 1.23 7.80 6.10
CA VAL A 248 0.65 8.62 5.03
C VAL A 248 -0.84 8.81 5.28
N ARG A 249 -1.30 10.06 5.12
CA ARG A 249 -2.72 10.43 5.17
C ARG A 249 -3.09 11.26 3.95
N VAL A 250 -4.29 11.05 3.42
CA VAL A 250 -4.76 11.73 2.22
C VAL A 250 -6.15 12.29 2.45
N MET A 251 -6.39 13.49 1.91
CA MET A 251 -7.74 14.00 1.72
C MET A 251 -7.96 14.36 0.26
N GLN A 252 -9.19 14.16 -0.21
CA GLN A 252 -9.64 14.66 -1.50
C GLN A 252 -10.31 16.01 -1.30
N ALA A 253 -9.89 17.01 -2.06
CA ALA A 253 -10.51 18.33 -2.05
C ALA A 253 -11.98 18.27 -2.49
N GLU A 254 -12.88 18.84 -1.69
CA GLU A 254 -14.31 18.87 -2.02
C GLU A 254 -14.64 19.87 -3.15
N SER A 255 -14.03 21.05 -3.10
CA SER A 255 -14.24 22.12 -4.09
C SER A 255 -13.09 23.13 -4.09
N GLY A 256 -13.00 23.94 -5.13
CA GLY A 256 -11.95 24.96 -5.29
C GLY A 256 -10.97 24.61 -6.40
N SER A 257 -10.14 25.58 -6.78
CA SER A 257 -9.13 25.40 -7.82
C SER A 257 -7.80 24.93 -7.24
N TRP A 258 -6.92 24.41 -8.10
CA TRP A 258 -5.52 24.12 -7.77
C TRP A 258 -4.85 25.30 -7.05
N GLU A 259 -5.00 26.52 -7.58
CA GLU A 259 -4.41 27.74 -6.98
C GLU A 259 -4.98 28.06 -5.59
N PHE A 260 -6.24 27.73 -5.32
CA PHE A 260 -6.80 27.89 -3.99
C PHE A 260 -6.16 26.91 -3.00
N TRP A 261 -6.02 25.65 -3.40
CA TRP A 261 -5.50 24.60 -2.52
C TRP A 261 -4.00 24.69 -2.23
N LYS A 262 -3.22 25.46 -3.01
CA LYS A 262 -1.82 25.76 -2.67
C LYS A 262 -1.69 26.42 -1.30
N GLU A 263 -2.61 27.32 -0.99
CA GLU A 263 -2.55 28.18 0.21
C GLU A 263 -3.61 27.81 1.27
N ALA A 264 -4.52 26.88 0.97
CA ALA A 264 -5.59 26.50 1.88
C ALA A 264 -5.08 25.67 3.06
N GLU A 265 -5.52 25.96 4.28
CA GLU A 265 -5.22 25.07 5.42
C GLU A 265 -5.90 23.71 5.23
N TRP A 266 -5.22 22.64 5.66
CA TRP A 266 -5.73 21.26 5.58
C TRP A 266 -6.13 20.81 6.99
N PRO A 267 -7.44 20.71 7.30
CA PRO A 267 -7.88 20.24 8.61
C PRO A 267 -7.41 18.80 8.83
N GLU A 268 -6.81 18.53 9.99
CA GLU A 268 -6.27 17.20 10.29
C GLU A 268 -7.39 16.14 10.34
N GLU A 269 -8.60 16.55 10.71
CA GLU A 269 -9.79 15.71 10.73
C GLU A 269 -10.28 15.26 9.34
N ASP A 270 -9.88 15.95 8.27
CA ASP A 270 -10.26 15.61 6.89
C ASP A 270 -9.24 14.68 6.23
N LEU A 271 -8.02 14.57 6.79
CA LEU A 271 -6.97 13.65 6.35
C LEU A 271 -7.32 12.22 6.79
N SER A 272 -7.61 11.35 5.82
CA SER A 272 -7.91 9.94 6.05
C SER A 272 -6.68 9.06 5.91
N SER A 273 -6.67 7.94 6.64
CA SER A 273 -5.71 6.83 6.47
C SER A 273 -6.22 5.74 5.53
N ASP A 274 -7.41 5.90 4.94
CA ASP A 274 -7.94 4.96 3.96
C ASP A 274 -7.03 4.94 2.74
N TRP A 275 -6.71 3.74 2.26
CA TRP A 275 -5.67 3.56 1.27
C TRP A 275 -6.08 4.07 -0.11
N ASP A 276 -7.36 4.08 -0.44
CA ASP A 276 -7.89 4.34 -1.77
C ASP A 276 -8.54 5.73 -1.93
N VAL A 277 -8.27 6.66 -1.01
CA VAL A 277 -8.73 8.07 -1.14
C VAL A 277 -8.33 8.66 -2.50
N ILE A 278 -7.12 8.38 -2.98
CA ILE A 278 -6.73 8.73 -4.35
C ILE A 278 -7.42 7.80 -5.35
N GLY A 279 -7.25 6.49 -5.13
CA GLY A 279 -7.97 5.44 -5.80
C GLY A 279 -7.88 5.49 -7.33
N TYR A 280 -9.02 5.28 -7.98
CA TYR A 280 -9.11 5.23 -9.45
C TYR A 280 -10.02 6.29 -10.07
N ASP A 281 -10.80 7.03 -9.26
CA ASP A 281 -11.91 7.89 -9.68
C ASP A 281 -11.50 9.18 -10.41
N TRP A 282 -10.22 9.54 -10.37
CA TRP A 282 -9.64 10.63 -11.16
C TRP A 282 -9.67 10.36 -12.67
N LYS A 283 -10.08 9.17 -13.12
CA LYS A 283 -10.36 8.86 -14.52
C LYS A 283 -11.63 8.04 -14.68
N SER A 284 -12.23 8.13 -15.87
CA SER A 284 -13.38 7.31 -16.25
C SER A 284 -13.22 6.77 -17.66
N TYR A 285 -13.74 5.57 -17.92
CA TYR A 285 -13.68 4.94 -19.25
C TYR A 285 -14.98 5.15 -20.02
N SER A 286 -14.89 5.70 -21.23
CA SER A 286 -16.01 5.83 -22.16
C SER A 286 -16.09 4.61 -23.07
N LEU A 287 -17.17 3.84 -22.98
CA LEU A 287 -17.43 2.71 -23.89
C LEU A 287 -17.67 3.17 -25.34
N GLU A 288 -18.20 4.39 -25.53
CA GLU A 288 -18.47 4.95 -26.85
C GLU A 288 -17.17 5.36 -27.56
N GLU A 289 -16.26 5.99 -26.82
CA GLU A 289 -14.98 6.49 -27.36
C GLU A 289 -13.87 5.43 -27.30
N GLY A 290 -14.04 4.39 -26.47
CA GLY A 290 -13.02 3.37 -26.24
C GLY A 290 -11.77 3.91 -25.54
N ALA A 291 -11.93 4.93 -24.71
CA ALA A 291 -10.83 5.70 -24.12
C ALA A 291 -11.13 6.15 -22.69
N TYR A 292 -10.07 6.38 -21.92
CA TYR A 292 -10.12 7.02 -20.62
C TYR A 292 -10.12 8.54 -20.75
N SER A 293 -10.90 9.19 -19.90
CA SER A 293 -10.88 10.64 -19.69
C SER A 293 -10.40 10.93 -18.26
N ILE A 294 -9.65 12.02 -18.08
CA ILE A 294 -9.07 12.42 -16.78
C ILE A 294 -9.85 13.60 -16.20
N ASN A 295 -10.24 13.47 -14.94
CA ASN A 295 -10.84 14.57 -14.18
C ASN A 295 -9.74 15.35 -13.44
N GLN A 296 -9.22 16.40 -14.09
CA GLN A 296 -8.16 17.25 -13.52
C GLN A 296 -8.64 18.18 -12.40
N ASP A 297 -9.96 18.21 -12.13
CA ASP A 297 -10.54 18.95 -11.02
C ASP A 297 -10.46 18.16 -9.70
N LEU A 298 -10.18 16.84 -9.75
CA LEU A 298 -9.88 16.08 -8.54
C LEU A 298 -8.46 16.40 -8.07
N ILE A 299 -8.40 17.01 -6.89
CA ILE A 299 -7.18 17.43 -6.23
C ILE A 299 -7.06 16.65 -4.93
N TYR A 300 -5.88 16.10 -4.70
CA TYR A 300 -5.55 15.33 -3.51
C TYR A 300 -4.51 16.09 -2.70
N CYS A 301 -4.68 16.08 -1.39
CA CYS A 301 -3.74 16.63 -0.44
C CYS A 301 -3.16 15.47 0.34
N VAL A 302 -1.87 15.23 0.17
CA VAL A 302 -1.14 14.09 0.73
C VAL A 302 -0.21 14.60 1.81
N GLN A 303 -0.40 14.11 3.03
CA GLN A 303 0.56 14.29 4.11
C GLN A 303 1.37 13.00 4.26
N THR A 304 2.69 13.11 4.11
CA THR A 304 3.62 11.98 4.27
C THR A 304 3.91 11.68 5.75
N ALA A 305 4.55 10.55 6.02
CA ALA A 305 4.94 10.14 7.37
C ALA A 305 5.87 11.15 8.08
N ASP A 306 6.65 11.89 7.30
CA ASP A 306 7.56 12.95 7.78
C ASP A 306 6.86 14.33 7.89
N GLU A 307 5.52 14.34 7.94
CA GLU A 307 4.67 15.54 8.04
C GLU A 307 4.80 16.52 6.86
N ARG A 308 5.34 16.07 5.71
CA ARG A 308 5.42 16.90 4.50
C ARG A 308 4.12 16.86 3.72
N GLU A 309 3.73 18.01 3.19
CA GLU A 309 2.46 18.23 2.51
C GLU A 309 2.66 18.37 1.00
N PHE A 310 1.96 17.53 0.23
CA PHE A 310 1.97 17.52 -1.22
C PHE A 310 0.56 17.67 -1.79
N LEU A 311 0.37 18.68 -2.63
CA LEU A 311 -0.81 18.78 -3.47
C LEU A 311 -0.59 17.94 -4.74
N LEU A 312 -1.59 17.16 -5.16
CA LEU A 312 -1.48 16.24 -6.29
C LEU A 312 -2.74 16.27 -7.15
N ARG A 313 -2.58 16.26 -8.48
CA ARG A 313 -3.68 15.97 -9.43
C ARG A 313 -3.17 15.21 -10.64
N PHE A 314 -4.01 14.38 -11.24
CA PHE A 314 -3.66 13.64 -12.46
C PHE A 314 -3.90 14.48 -13.70
N LEU A 315 -3.07 14.28 -14.71
CA LEU A 315 -3.07 14.99 -15.99
C LEU A 315 -3.38 14.06 -17.15
N ASP A 316 -2.81 12.84 -17.13
CA ASP A 316 -2.94 11.86 -18.21
C ASP A 316 -2.81 10.41 -17.67
N PHE A 317 -3.27 9.44 -18.45
CA PHE A 317 -3.10 8.00 -18.23
C PHE A 317 -2.44 7.27 -19.40
N TYR A 318 -2.12 7.98 -20.47
CA TYR A 318 -1.55 7.43 -21.71
C TYR A 318 -0.07 7.80 -21.90
N ASP A 319 0.68 6.90 -22.55
CA ASP A 319 2.01 7.21 -23.08
C ASP A 319 1.96 7.93 -24.44
N ASP A 320 3.12 8.34 -24.95
CA ASP A 320 3.25 9.05 -26.24
C ASP A 320 2.74 8.24 -27.44
N ASP A 321 2.63 6.91 -27.31
CA ASP A 321 2.11 5.99 -28.33
C ASP A 321 0.60 5.72 -28.17
N GLY A 322 -0.05 6.31 -27.15
CA GLY A 322 -1.46 6.15 -26.84
C GLY A 322 -1.80 4.86 -26.09
N ASN A 323 -0.82 4.19 -25.48
CA ASN A 323 -1.09 3.05 -24.61
C ASN A 323 -1.40 3.53 -23.20
N ALA A 324 -2.46 2.98 -22.60
CA ALA A 324 -2.83 3.26 -21.22
C ALA A 324 -1.80 2.67 -20.23
N GLY A 325 -1.78 3.15 -18.98
CA GLY A 325 -0.90 2.63 -17.92
C GLY A 325 0.28 3.53 -17.58
N LEU A 326 0.35 4.75 -18.15
CA LEU A 326 1.29 5.79 -17.76
C LEU A 326 0.55 6.88 -16.96
N PHE A 327 0.73 6.89 -15.64
CA PHE A 327 0.13 7.88 -14.76
C PHE A 327 0.94 9.17 -14.83
N THR A 328 0.43 10.18 -15.53
CA THR A 328 1.05 11.51 -15.54
C THR A 328 0.31 12.40 -14.55
N PHE A 329 1.03 13.01 -13.62
CA PHE A 329 0.45 13.83 -12.55
C PHE A 329 1.34 15.01 -12.20
N GLU A 330 0.73 16.04 -11.64
CA GLU A 330 1.41 17.23 -11.14
C GLU A 330 1.41 17.20 -9.60
N THR A 331 2.57 17.44 -9.00
CA THR A 331 2.75 17.52 -7.54
C THR A 331 3.32 18.87 -7.14
N LEU A 332 2.87 19.41 -6.01
CA LEU A 332 3.42 20.62 -5.40
C LEU A 332 3.68 20.35 -3.92
N GLU A 333 4.94 20.40 -3.49
CA GLU A 333 5.25 20.47 -2.06
C GLU A 333 5.07 21.92 -1.57
N ARG A 334 4.44 22.08 -0.40
CA ARG A 334 4.11 23.37 0.21
C ARG A 334 4.66 23.53 1.62
#